data_AF-A0A0B2P1S3-F1
#
_entry.id   AF-A0A0B2P1S3-F1
#
_cell.length_a   1.000
_cell.length_b   1.000
_cell.length_c   1.000
_cell.angle_alpha   90.00
_cell.angle_beta   90.00
_cell.angle_gamma   90.00
#
_symmetry.space_group_name_H-M   'P 1'
#
loop_
_entity.id
_entity.type
_entity.pdbx_description
1 polymer ?
#
loop_
_entity_poly.entity_id
_entity_poly.type
_entity_poly.pdbx_seq_one_letter_code
_entity_poly.pdbx_strand_id
1 'polypeptide(L)'
;WRLLKDRLPTKGNLVRRNVIIQDAGCPLCGQVQEEVGHLFFNCQRTLPLWWVSMTWMQAVGPLPTVPASHLAQFCEGFGANINLSRWCGWWVALTSTIWQHRNTLIFQGKQFDSSKVMEEAMFLAWSWLKVRKKGFNTSF
;
A
#
# COMPACT_ATOMS: atom_id res chain seq x y z
N TRP A 1 -3.17 -5.63 -10.13
CA TRP A 1 -3.71 -7.01 -10.27
C TRP A 1 -2.95 -8.05 -9.43
N ARG A 2 -1.60 -8.13 -9.47
CA ARG A 2 -0.84 -9.15 -8.70
C ARG A 2 -1.15 -9.14 -7.21
N LEU A 3 -1.20 -7.95 -6.62
CA LEU A 3 -1.60 -7.74 -5.23
C LEU A 3 -2.99 -8.32 -4.94
N LEU A 4 -3.98 -7.96 -5.77
CA LEU A 4 -5.38 -8.40 -5.62
C LEU A 4 -5.59 -9.91 -5.77
N LYS A 5 -4.66 -10.61 -6.42
CA LYS A 5 -4.72 -12.05 -6.64
C LYS A 5 -3.77 -12.85 -5.74
N ASP A 6 -3.16 -12.20 -4.75
CA ASP A 6 -2.14 -12.80 -3.88
C ASP A 6 -1.00 -13.48 -4.68
N ARG A 7 -0.49 -12.77 -5.70
CA ARG A 7 0.57 -13.26 -6.60
C ARG A 7 1.89 -12.51 -6.46
N LEU A 8 2.01 -11.64 -5.45
CA LEU A 8 3.28 -10.99 -5.15
C LEU A 8 4.25 -11.99 -4.50
N PRO A 9 5.57 -11.90 -4.77
CA PRO A 9 6.58 -12.76 -4.16
C PRO A 9 6.87 -12.32 -2.71
N THR A 10 5.85 -12.30 -1.86
CA THR A 10 6.03 -12.25 -0.40
C THR A 10 6.70 -13.54 0.06
N LYS A 11 7.44 -13.52 1.18
CA LYS A 11 8.09 -14.72 1.72
C LYS A 11 7.07 -15.84 1.94
N GLY A 12 5.87 -15.54 2.43
CA GLY A 12 4.78 -16.51 2.55
C GLY A 12 4.38 -17.17 1.21
N ASN A 13 4.24 -16.38 0.14
CA ASN A 13 3.96 -16.89 -1.20
C ASN A 13 5.12 -17.71 -1.78
N LEU A 14 6.36 -17.38 -1.45
CA LEU A 14 7.54 -18.13 -1.89
C LEU A 14 7.62 -19.48 -1.19
N VAL A 15 7.40 -19.52 0.14
CA VAL A 15 7.32 -20.77 0.91
C VAL A 15 6.22 -21.68 0.38
N ARG A 16 5.02 -21.14 0.08
CA ARG A 16 3.92 -21.89 -0.56
C ARG A 16 4.27 -22.50 -1.91
N ARG A 17 5.33 -22.00 -2.58
CA ARG A 17 5.85 -22.50 -3.85
C ARG A 17 7.11 -23.35 -3.67
N ASN A 18 7.36 -23.85 -2.47
CA ASN A 18 8.52 -24.68 -2.11
C ASN A 18 9.88 -23.98 -2.30
N VAL A 19 9.92 -22.65 -2.26
CA VAL A 19 11.18 -21.91 -2.20
C VAL A 19 11.68 -21.92 -0.77
N ILE A 20 12.94 -22.34 -0.57
CA ILE A 20 13.58 -22.38 0.75
C ILE A 20 13.89 -20.95 1.19
N ILE A 21 13.23 -20.50 2.26
CA ILE A 21 13.42 -19.20 2.90
C ILE A 21 13.80 -19.45 4.36
N GLN A 22 14.95 -18.95 4.81
CA GLN A 22 15.42 -19.15 6.19
C GLN A 22 14.57 -18.39 7.22
N ASP A 23 14.19 -17.15 6.90
CA ASP A 23 13.34 -16.31 7.72
C ASP A 23 12.13 -15.83 6.90
N ALA A 24 10.95 -16.36 7.22
CA ALA A 24 9.68 -15.99 6.58
C ALA A 24 9.04 -14.72 7.16
N GLY A 25 9.66 -14.11 8.18
CA GLY A 25 9.17 -12.92 8.87
C GLY A 25 9.04 -11.70 7.96
N CYS A 26 8.08 -10.84 8.28
CA CYS A 26 7.84 -9.57 7.62
C CYS A 26 9.11 -8.72 7.64
N PRO A 27 9.64 -8.33 6.47
CA PRO A 27 10.90 -7.59 6.39
C PRO A 27 10.82 -6.18 6.99
N LEU A 28 9.61 -5.67 7.26
CA LEU A 28 9.39 -4.34 7.83
C LEU A 28 9.33 -4.33 9.36
N CYS A 29 8.66 -5.31 9.97
CA CYS A 29 8.42 -5.33 11.42
C CYS A 29 9.08 -6.51 12.15
N GLY A 30 9.43 -7.58 11.43
CA GLY A 30 10.01 -8.81 11.99
C GLY A 30 9.08 -9.64 12.89
N GLN A 31 7.80 -9.26 13.05
CA GLN A 31 6.93 -9.87 14.09
C GLN A 31 6.15 -11.10 13.63
N VAL A 32 5.69 -11.12 12.39
CA VAL A 32 4.85 -12.20 11.84
C VAL A 32 5.28 -12.53 10.42
N GLN A 33 4.86 -13.69 9.91
CA GLN A 33 5.13 -14.10 8.54
C GLN A 33 4.68 -13.05 7.52
N GLU A 34 5.50 -12.83 6.48
CA GLU A 34 5.19 -11.91 5.41
C GLU A 34 4.07 -12.44 4.50
N GLU A 35 2.83 -12.11 4.85
CA GLU A 35 1.65 -12.25 4.00
C GLU A 35 1.23 -10.90 3.41
N VAL A 36 0.53 -10.93 2.28
CA VAL A 36 0.06 -9.71 1.60
C VAL A 36 -0.80 -8.85 2.54
N GLY A 37 -1.77 -9.45 3.22
CA GLY A 37 -2.66 -8.69 4.10
C GLY A 37 -1.92 -8.03 5.25
N HIS A 38 -0.92 -8.72 5.80
CA HIS A 38 -0.06 -8.15 6.83
C HIS A 38 0.82 -7.03 6.27
N LEU A 39 1.63 -7.31 5.26
CA LEU A 39 2.60 -6.37 4.70
C LEU A 39 1.96 -5.03 4.34
N PHE A 40 0.83 -5.08 3.64
CA PHE A 40 0.20 -3.86 3.15
C PHE A 40 -0.72 -3.19 4.16
N PHE A 41 -1.49 -3.94 4.96
CA PHE A 41 -2.64 -3.36 5.66
C PHE A 41 -2.66 -3.58 7.18
N ASN A 42 -1.81 -4.44 7.74
CA ASN A 42 -1.81 -4.74 9.17
C ASN A 42 -0.42 -4.64 9.84
N CYS A 43 0.63 -4.38 9.07
CA CYS A 43 1.98 -4.22 9.60
C CYS A 43 2.08 -2.88 10.32
N GLN A 44 2.67 -2.87 11.52
CA GLN A 44 2.87 -1.66 12.31
C GLN A 44 3.62 -0.53 11.57
N ARG A 45 4.37 -0.86 10.52
CA ARG A 45 5.11 0.12 9.69
C ARG A 45 4.26 0.71 8.55
N THR A 46 3.22 0.01 8.10
CA THR A 46 2.39 0.41 6.95
C THR A 46 0.97 0.80 7.34
N LEU A 47 0.40 0.24 8.41
CA LEU A 47 -0.92 0.59 8.93
C LEU A 47 -1.08 2.10 9.20
N PRO A 48 -0.10 2.81 9.81
CA PRO A 48 -0.21 4.25 10.02
C PRO A 48 -0.34 5.07 8.73
N LEU A 49 0.23 4.59 7.61
CA LEU A 49 0.13 5.27 6.30
C LEU A 49 -1.33 5.32 5.84
N TRP A 50 -2.07 4.25 6.07
CA TRP A 50 -3.50 4.17 5.75
C TRP A 50 -4.35 5.03 6.68
N TRP A 51 -4.03 5.07 7.98
CA TRP A 51 -4.72 5.96 8.91
C TRP A 51 -4.55 7.43 8.54
N VAL A 52 -3.34 7.86 8.19
CA VAL A 52 -3.10 9.22 7.67
C VAL A 52 -3.93 9.46 6.41
N SER A 53 -4.01 8.47 5.52
CA SER A 53 -4.82 8.61 4.30
C SER A 53 -6.32 8.71 4.61
N MET A 54 -6.82 8.03 5.65
CA MET A 54 -8.21 8.09 6.09
C MET A 54 -8.58 9.45 6.69
N THR A 55 -7.66 10.15 7.36
CA THR A 55 -7.94 11.49 7.89
C THR A 55 -8.23 12.48 6.77
N TRP A 56 -7.58 12.33 5.61
CA TRP A 56 -7.84 13.14 4.42
C TRP A 56 -9.22 12.90 3.81
N MET A 57 -9.79 11.71 4.03
CA MET A 57 -11.13 11.34 3.59
C MET A 57 -12.20 11.60 4.66
N GLN A 58 -11.81 12.11 5.85
CA GLN A 58 -12.68 12.22 7.03
C GLN A 58 -13.37 10.88 7.38
N ALA A 59 -12.64 9.78 7.14
CA ALA A 59 -13.13 8.43 7.34
C ALA A 59 -12.66 7.88 8.68
N VAL A 60 -13.57 7.16 9.37
CA VAL A 60 -13.27 6.44 10.61
C VAL A 60 -13.82 5.03 10.50
N GLY A 61 -13.04 4.03 10.91
CA GLY A 61 -13.48 2.64 10.95
C GLY A 61 -12.35 1.65 10.71
N PRO A 62 -12.62 0.35 10.86
CA PRO A 62 -11.65 -0.69 10.56
C PRO A 62 -11.39 -0.78 9.04
N LEU A 63 -10.13 -1.07 8.69
CA LEU A 63 -9.73 -1.39 7.32
C LEU A 63 -9.57 -2.91 7.14
N PRO A 64 -10.10 -3.51 6.07
CA PRO A 64 -9.93 -4.92 5.77
C PRO A 64 -8.48 -5.23 5.46
N THR A 65 -7.99 -6.40 5.84
CA THR A 65 -6.64 -6.84 5.46
C THR A 65 -6.61 -7.60 4.13
N VAL A 66 -7.78 -7.92 3.57
CA VAL A 66 -7.90 -8.54 2.25
C VAL A 66 -7.78 -7.46 1.16
N PRO A 67 -6.84 -7.56 0.20
CA PRO A 67 -6.58 -6.50 -0.77
C PRO A 67 -7.80 -6.03 -1.58
N ALA A 68 -8.65 -6.96 -2.02
CA ALA A 68 -9.83 -6.63 -2.81
C ALA A 68 -10.87 -5.87 -1.97
N SER A 69 -11.14 -6.34 -0.76
CA SER A 69 -12.04 -5.67 0.18
C SER A 69 -11.51 -4.31 0.63
N HIS A 70 -10.20 -4.22 0.89
CA HIS A 70 -9.56 -2.95 1.23
C HIS A 70 -9.65 -1.95 0.09
N LEU A 71 -9.40 -2.38 -1.16
CA LEU A 71 -9.54 -1.52 -2.33
C LEU A 71 -10.98 -1.02 -2.47
N ALA A 72 -11.97 -1.91 -2.40
CA ALA A 72 -13.38 -1.56 -2.52
C ALA A 72 -13.79 -0.55 -1.45
N GLN A 73 -13.47 -0.80 -0.17
CA GLN A 73 -13.81 0.13 0.90
C GLN A 73 -13.10 1.49 0.73
N PHE A 74 -11.85 1.49 0.31
CA PHE A 74 -11.07 2.73 0.18
C PHE A 74 -11.49 3.56 -1.04
N CYS A 75 -11.94 2.91 -2.12
CA CYS A 75 -12.40 3.56 -3.33
C CYS A 75 -13.86 4.03 -3.25
N GLU A 76 -14.74 3.23 -2.64
CA GLU A 76 -16.20 3.37 -2.75
C GLU A 76 -16.88 3.57 -1.39
N GLY A 77 -16.25 3.12 -0.31
CA GLY A 77 -16.90 2.92 0.99
C GLY A 77 -17.10 4.16 1.86
N PHE A 78 -16.58 5.33 1.47
CA PHE A 78 -16.61 6.54 2.32
C PHE A 78 -17.57 7.65 1.82
N GLY A 79 -18.39 7.37 0.79
CA GLY A 79 -19.52 8.23 0.38
C GLY A 79 -19.46 8.81 -1.04
N ALA A 80 -20.60 9.28 -1.54
CA ALA A 80 -20.84 9.64 -2.96
C ALA A 80 -20.03 10.84 -3.50
N ASN A 81 -19.45 11.68 -2.63
CA ASN A 81 -18.66 12.85 -3.03
C ASN A 81 -17.17 12.56 -3.23
N ILE A 82 -16.76 11.29 -3.13
CA ILE A 82 -15.37 10.87 -3.21
C ILE A 82 -15.02 10.62 -4.67
N ASN A 83 -14.01 11.34 -5.16
CA ASN A 83 -13.51 11.15 -6.51
C ASN A 83 -12.84 9.77 -6.62
N LEU A 84 -13.61 8.77 -7.05
CA LEU A 84 -13.20 7.37 -7.21
C LEU A 84 -11.85 7.24 -7.91
N SER A 85 -11.63 8.02 -8.98
CA SER A 85 -10.39 7.98 -9.75
C SER A 85 -9.17 8.46 -8.96
N ARG A 86 -9.33 9.45 -8.08
CA ARG A 86 -8.26 9.99 -7.22
C ARG A 86 -7.88 8.98 -6.14
N TRP A 87 -8.86 8.42 -5.44
CA TRP A 87 -8.59 7.55 -4.28
C TRP A 87 -8.19 6.14 -4.67
N CYS A 88 -8.72 5.59 -5.76
CA CYS A 88 -8.15 4.38 -6.34
C CYS A 88 -6.74 4.62 -6.87
N GLY A 89 -6.47 5.80 -7.45
CA GLY A 89 -5.13 6.21 -7.85
C GLY A 89 -4.16 6.27 -6.66
N TRP A 90 -4.57 6.88 -5.56
CA TRP A 90 -3.82 6.93 -4.30
C TRP A 90 -3.55 5.53 -3.75
N TRP A 91 -4.57 4.67 -3.68
CA TRP A 91 -4.43 3.30 -3.18
C TRP A 91 -3.40 2.51 -4.00
N VAL A 92 -3.44 2.64 -5.33
CA VAL A 92 -2.47 1.99 -6.22
C VAL A 92 -1.07 2.58 -6.04
N ALA A 93 -0.95 3.90 -5.88
CA ALA A 93 0.34 4.55 -5.65
C ALA A 93 0.95 4.09 -4.32
N LEU A 94 0.21 4.17 -3.22
CA LEU A 94 0.68 3.80 -1.89
C LEU A 94 1.10 2.32 -1.81
N THR A 95 0.26 1.41 -2.32
CA THR A 95 0.63 -0.02 -2.38
C THR A 95 1.84 -0.28 -3.27
N SER A 96 2.00 0.44 -4.39
CA SER A 96 3.19 0.29 -5.23
C SER A 96 4.46 0.78 -4.54
N THR A 97 4.39 1.93 -3.86
CA THR A 97 5.53 2.50 -3.13
C THR A 97 5.92 1.65 -1.92
N ILE A 98 4.96 1.15 -1.13
CA ILE A 98 5.22 0.19 -0.04
C ILE A 98 5.99 -1.02 -0.57
N TRP A 99 5.53 -1.59 -1.69
CA TRP A 99 6.17 -2.74 -2.31
C TRP A 99 7.61 -2.43 -2.77
N GLN A 100 7.82 -1.25 -3.37
CA GLN A 100 9.15 -0.81 -3.81
C GLN A 100 10.11 -0.61 -2.63
N HIS A 101 9.67 0.03 -1.55
CA HIS A 101 10.49 0.25 -0.35
C HIS A 101 10.82 -1.07 0.35
N ARG A 102 9.86 -1.99 0.45
CA ARG A 102 10.10 -3.36 0.92
C ARG A 102 11.18 -4.07 0.10
N ASN A 103 11.13 -3.98 -1.24
CA ASN A 103 12.13 -4.61 -2.09
C ASN A 103 13.50 -3.94 -1.94
N THR A 104 13.52 -2.63 -1.85
CA THR A 104 14.75 -1.85 -1.64
C THR A 104 15.42 -2.21 -0.31
N LEU A 105 14.62 -2.45 0.74
CA LEU A 105 15.12 -2.97 2.00
C LEU A 105 15.75 -4.35 1.86
N ILE A 106 15.11 -5.29 1.17
CA ILE A 106 15.62 -6.66 1.02
C ILE A 106 16.84 -6.74 0.13
N PHE A 107 16.83 -6.06 -1.02
CA PHE A 107 17.86 -6.22 -2.04
C PHE A 107 19.01 -5.21 -1.92
N GLN A 108 18.80 -4.11 -1.20
CA GLN A 108 19.79 -3.03 -1.06
C GLN A 108 20.09 -2.68 0.41
N GLY A 109 19.45 -3.35 1.38
CA GLY A 109 19.69 -3.11 2.82
C GLY A 109 19.23 -1.73 3.33
N LYS A 110 18.48 -0.96 2.54
CA LYS A 110 18.03 0.38 2.94
C LYS A 110 16.87 0.28 3.93
N GLN A 111 16.90 1.09 4.97
CA GLN A 111 15.83 1.09 5.98
C GLN A 111 14.49 1.57 5.40
N PHE A 112 13.39 1.03 5.94
CA PHE A 112 12.05 1.45 5.58
C PHE A 112 11.68 2.74 6.31
N ASP A 113 11.45 3.80 5.53
CA ASP A 113 11.09 5.14 5.99
C ASP A 113 9.64 5.46 5.56
N SER A 114 8.73 5.42 6.54
CA SER A 114 7.30 5.68 6.32
C SER A 114 7.02 7.07 5.73
N SER A 115 7.82 8.08 6.08
CA SER A 115 7.64 9.45 5.59
C SER A 115 8.00 9.54 4.11
N LYS A 116 9.12 8.93 3.70
CA LYS A 116 9.50 8.85 2.27
C LYS A 116 8.50 8.05 1.45
N VAL A 117 7.95 6.97 2.02
CA VAL A 117 6.88 6.20 1.37
C VAL A 117 5.67 7.08 1.09
N MET A 118 5.23 7.90 2.04
CA MET A 118 4.12 8.83 1.82
C MET A 118 4.44 9.87 0.75
N GLU A 119 5.62 10.48 0.82
CA GLU A 119 6.06 11.50 -0.14
C GLU A 119 6.10 10.97 -1.58
N GLU A 120 6.75 9.82 -1.79
CA GLU A 120 6.86 9.20 -3.11
C GLU A 120 5.50 8.70 -3.61
N ALA A 121 4.64 8.15 -2.74
CA ALA A 121 3.27 7.77 -3.11
C ALA A 121 2.44 8.98 -3.53
N MET A 122 2.56 10.12 -2.84
CA MET A 122 1.93 11.38 -3.23
C MET A 122 2.44 11.80 -4.60
N PHE A 123 3.75 11.92 -4.77
CA PHE A 123 4.35 12.30 -6.05
C PHE A 123 3.89 11.41 -7.21
N LEU A 124 3.80 10.09 -7.00
CA LEU A 124 3.33 9.14 -7.98
C LEU A 124 1.85 9.34 -8.35
N ALA A 125 0.97 9.45 -7.34
CA ALA A 125 -0.46 9.70 -7.56
C ALA A 125 -0.70 11.04 -8.28
N TRP A 126 0.02 12.09 -7.87
CA TRP A 126 0.04 13.40 -8.49
C TRP A 126 0.43 13.35 -9.97
N SER A 127 1.54 12.67 -10.26
CA SER A 127 2.06 12.52 -11.63
C SER A 127 1.03 11.87 -12.54
N TRP A 128 0.32 10.84 -12.07
CA TRP A 128 -0.75 10.20 -12.85
C TRP A 128 -1.98 11.08 -13.05
N LEU A 129 -2.41 11.84 -12.04
CA LEU A 129 -3.55 12.75 -12.15
C LEU A 129 -3.25 13.91 -13.10
N LYS A 130 -2.04 14.47 -13.05
CA LYS A 130 -1.60 15.55 -13.95
C LYS A 130 -1.60 15.12 -15.42
N VAL A 131 -1.16 13.89 -15.71
CA VAL A 131 -1.20 13.35 -17.08
C VAL A 131 -2.64 13.12 -17.57
N ARG A 132 -3.55 12.71 -16.68
CA ARG A 132 -4.95 12.41 -17.02
C ARG A 132 -5.84 13.66 -17.17
N LYS A 133 -5.48 14.78 -16.53
CA LYS A 133 -6.24 16.04 -16.59
C LYS A 133 -5.33 17.19 -17.00
N LYS A 134 -5.47 17.70 -18.23
CA LYS A 134 -4.86 18.97 -18.64
C LYS A 134 -5.34 20.08 -17.68
N GLY A 135 -4.43 20.67 -16.90
CA GLY A 135 -4.71 21.79 -15.98
C GLY A 135 -4.97 21.43 -14.50
N PHE A 136 -4.65 20.22 -14.03
CA PHE A 136 -4.88 19.85 -12.62
C PHE A 136 -3.90 20.55 -11.66
N ASN A 137 -4.44 21.42 -10.79
CA ASN A 137 -3.74 22.05 -9.66
C ASN A 137 -4.61 21.87 -8.39
N THR A 138 -4.06 21.29 -7.32
CA THR A 138 -4.62 21.36 -5.96
C THR A 138 -3.51 21.35 -4.90
N SER A 139 -3.81 21.69 -3.66
CA SER A 139 -3.01 21.37 -2.48
C SER A 139 -3.69 20.22 -1.72
N PHE A 140 -2.90 19.30 -1.16
CA PHE A 140 -3.41 18.38 -0.14
C PHE A 140 -3.50 19.11 1.20
#